data_AF-I1ZFX1-F1
#
_entry.id   AF-I1ZFX1-F1
#
_cell.length_a   1.000
_cell.length_b   1.000
_cell.length_c   1.000
_cell.angle_alpha   90.00
_cell.angle_beta   90.00
_cell.angle_gamma   90.00
#
_symmetry.space_group_name_H-M   'P 1'
#
loop_
_entity.id
_entity.type
_entity.pdbx_description
1 polymer ?
#
loop_
_entity_poly.entity_id
_entity_poly.type
_entity_poly.pdbx_seq_one_letter_code
_entity_poly.pdbx_strand_id
1 'polypeptide(L)'
;DFDRLTKVFKNWYSTNLETKEHALRGWNWGKAEFGKAELAFNVQNRPAFEIPYSEISNTNLAGKNEVAVEFSLPAGGDEGANGSLGGAKGKGKKAGAGKDQLVEMRFYIPGTTTKKETMEDGEAPSDAEDEEEQNAANLFYDTLM
;
A
#
# COMPACT_ATOMS: atom_id res chain seq x y z
N ASP A 1 2.84 27.02 -8.04
CA ASP A 1 3.46 25.90 -8.79
C ASP A 1 2.50 24.92 -9.46
N PHE A 2 1.34 24.62 -8.87
CA PHE A 2 0.40 23.61 -9.41
C PHE A 2 0.05 23.79 -10.90
N ASP A 3 -0.34 24.99 -11.34
CA ASP A 3 -0.69 25.25 -12.75
C ASP A 3 0.50 25.05 -13.71
N ARG A 4 1.71 25.39 -13.22
CA ARG A 4 2.95 25.20 -13.98
C ARG A 4 3.25 23.71 -14.13
N LEU A 5 3.16 22.94 -13.05
CA LEU A 5 3.36 21.50 -13.07
C LEU A 5 2.31 20.80 -13.93
N THR A 6 1.04 21.18 -13.82
CA THR A 6 -0.05 20.63 -14.64
C THR A 6 0.25 20.77 -16.14
N LYS A 7 0.72 21.95 -16.57
CA LYS A 7 1.14 22.17 -17.97
C LYS A 7 2.32 21.29 -18.37
N VAL A 8 3.32 21.14 -17.51
CA VAL A 8 4.50 20.29 -17.77
C VAL A 8 4.09 18.82 -17.92
N PHE A 9 3.31 18.28 -16.99
CA PHE A 9 2.86 16.89 -17.03
C PHE A 9 1.99 16.60 -18.26
N LYS A 10 1.08 17.52 -18.58
CA LYS A 10 0.25 17.39 -19.76
C LYS A 10 1.05 17.45 -21.07
N ASN A 11 1.97 18.41 -21.18
CA ASN A 11 2.69 18.65 -22.44
C ASN A 11 3.81 17.66 -22.69
N TRP A 12 4.52 17.21 -21.66
CA TRP A 12 5.74 16.41 -21.81
C TRP A 12 5.56 14.94 -21.45
N TYR A 13 4.65 14.62 -20.54
CA TYR A 13 4.40 13.24 -20.10
C TYR A 13 3.06 12.69 -20.59
N SER A 14 2.22 13.52 -21.24
CA SER A 14 0.85 13.16 -21.63
C SER A 14 -0.01 12.66 -20.46
N THR A 15 0.26 13.18 -19.27
CA THR A 15 -0.39 12.76 -18.02
C THR A 15 -1.13 13.92 -17.39
N ASN A 16 -2.35 13.68 -16.89
CA ASN A 16 -3.07 14.65 -16.09
C ASN A 16 -2.55 14.64 -14.66
N LEU A 17 -2.17 15.80 -14.14
CA LEU A 17 -1.80 15.95 -12.73
C LEU A 17 -3.07 16.03 -11.88
N GLU A 18 -3.33 15.00 -11.08
CA GLU A 18 -4.55 14.91 -10.26
C GLU A 18 -4.37 15.58 -8.89
N THR A 19 -5.43 16.21 -8.40
CA THR A 19 -5.50 16.70 -7.02
C THR A 19 -6.07 15.58 -6.14
N LYS A 20 -5.20 14.96 -5.33
CA LYS A 20 -5.58 13.92 -4.37
C LYS A 20 -5.69 14.54 -2.98
N GLU A 21 -6.90 14.60 -2.42
CA GLU A 21 -7.12 15.10 -1.05
C GLU A 21 -7.06 13.96 -0.03
N HIS A 22 -6.25 14.13 1.01
CA HIS A 22 -6.14 13.16 2.11
C HIS A 22 -7.23 13.32 3.17
N ALA A 23 -7.52 12.24 3.89
CA ALA A 23 -8.44 12.25 5.02
C ALA A 23 -7.82 12.92 6.26
N LEU A 24 -8.44 14.01 6.74
CA LEU A 24 -7.92 14.79 7.88
C LEU A 24 -8.66 14.53 9.20
N ARG A 25 -9.61 13.58 9.22
CA ARG A 25 -10.46 13.32 10.41
C ARG A 25 -9.75 12.54 11.51
N GLY A 26 -8.61 11.91 11.22
CA GLY A 26 -7.87 11.09 12.18
C GLY A 26 -8.54 9.78 12.58
N TRP A 27 -9.52 9.31 11.80
CA TRP A 27 -10.16 8.01 12.03
C TRP A 27 -9.21 6.87 11.65
N ASN A 28 -9.17 5.82 12.47
CA ASN A 28 -8.33 4.65 12.26
C ASN A 28 -9.10 3.44 11.70
N TRP A 29 -10.32 3.64 11.20
CA TRP A 29 -11.11 2.61 10.52
C TRP A 29 -11.42 3.03 9.09
N GLY A 30 -11.45 2.05 8.19
CA GLY A 30 -11.52 2.30 6.76
C GLY A 30 -11.37 1.04 5.94
N LYS A 31 -10.94 1.21 4.70
CA LYS A 31 -10.63 0.11 3.78
C LYS A 31 -9.20 0.22 3.32
N ALA A 32 -8.52 -0.91 3.28
CA ALA A 32 -7.26 -1.01 2.58
C ALA A 32 -7.51 -1.34 1.11
N GLU A 33 -6.88 -0.59 0.21
CA GLU A 33 -6.92 -0.80 -1.23
C GLU A 33 -5.50 -1.05 -1.74
N PHE A 34 -5.36 -2.12 -2.52
CA PHE A 34 -4.09 -2.52 -3.12
C PHE A 34 -3.98 -1.88 -4.50
N GLY A 35 -3.12 -0.88 -4.61
CA GLY A 35 -2.76 -0.26 -5.88
C GLY A 35 -1.65 -1.03 -6.58
N LYS A 36 -1.16 -0.48 -7.71
CA LYS A 36 -0.07 -1.11 -8.46
C LYS A 36 1.28 -1.08 -7.71
N ALA A 37 1.52 -0.05 -6.91
CA ALA A 37 2.82 0.20 -6.28
C ALA A 37 2.74 0.50 -4.77
N GLU A 38 1.52 0.62 -4.24
CA GLU A 38 1.29 1.05 -2.87
C GLU A 38 -0.02 0.46 -2.32
N LEU A 39 -0.03 0.24 -1.01
CA LEU A 39 -1.21 0.01 -0.21
C LEU A 39 -1.77 1.36 0.26
N ALA A 40 -3.02 1.68 -0.08
CA ALA A 40 -3.69 2.89 0.38
C ALA A 40 -4.72 2.55 1.46
N PHE A 41 -4.65 3.22 2.62
CA PHE A 41 -5.69 3.10 3.65
C PHE A 41 -6.70 4.24 3.51
N ASN A 42 -7.90 3.93 3.04
CA ASN A 42 -8.95 4.89 2.75
C ASN A 42 -9.94 5.04 3.90
N VAL A 43 -10.15 6.29 4.32
CA VAL A 43 -11.18 6.71 5.27
C VAL A 43 -12.23 7.50 4.50
N GLN A 44 -13.45 6.97 4.40
CA GLN A 44 -14.53 7.58 3.59
C GLN A 44 -14.11 7.89 2.13
N ASN A 45 -13.49 6.92 1.45
CA ASN A 45 -13.01 7.03 0.07
C ASN A 45 -11.94 8.11 -0.17
N ARG A 46 -11.26 8.56 0.90
CA ARG A 46 -10.09 9.43 0.82
C ARG A 46 -8.89 8.72 1.45
N PRO A 47 -7.69 8.74 0.84
CA PRO A 47 -6.51 8.14 1.44
C PRO A 47 -6.16 8.87 2.73
N ALA A 48 -6.01 8.14 3.83
CA ALA A 48 -5.40 8.66 5.04
C ALA A 48 -3.87 8.62 4.92
N PHE A 49 -3.33 7.50 4.43
CA PHE A 49 -1.92 7.31 4.13
C PHE A 49 -1.72 6.24 3.05
N GLU A 50 -0.54 6.25 2.46
CA GLU A 50 -0.09 5.27 1.47
C GLU A 50 1.25 4.65 1.89
N ILE A 51 1.35 3.32 1.75
CA ILE A 51 2.56 2.56 2.03
C ILE A 51 3.07 1.98 0.70
N PRO A 52 4.21 2.46 0.17
CA PRO A 52 4.83 1.86 -1.00
C PRO A 52 5.33 0.45 -0.68
N TYR A 53 5.09 -0.51 -1.58
CA TYR A 53 5.54 -1.90 -1.38
C TYR A 53 7.06 -2.01 -1.23
N SER A 54 7.81 -1.09 -1.86
CA SER A 54 9.28 -1.03 -1.74
C SER A 54 9.79 -0.70 -0.33
N GLU A 55 8.94 -0.18 0.57
CA GLU A 55 9.31 0.12 1.95
C GLU A 55 9.02 -1.06 2.91
N ILE A 56 8.22 -2.03 2.48
CA ILE A 56 7.84 -3.18 3.30
C ILE A 56 9.01 -4.16 3.34
N SER A 57 9.50 -4.43 4.55
CA SER A 57 10.55 -5.41 4.79
C SER A 57 9.99 -6.82 4.73
N ASN A 58 8.93 -7.02 5.51
CA ASN A 58 8.33 -8.29 5.82
C ASN A 58 6.87 -8.05 6.22
N THR A 59 6.03 -9.05 5.99
CA THR A 59 4.64 -9.05 6.43
C THR A 59 4.44 -10.30 7.27
N ASN A 60 3.59 -10.25 8.30
CA ASN A 60 3.32 -11.41 9.16
C ASN A 60 1.84 -11.45 9.57
N LEU A 61 1.27 -12.66 9.64
CA LEU A 61 -0.02 -12.91 10.28
C LEU A 61 0.18 -12.93 11.80
N ALA A 62 0.06 -11.76 12.43
CA ALA A 62 0.27 -11.58 13.86
C ALA A 62 -0.87 -12.15 14.72
N GLY A 63 -2.02 -12.47 14.11
CA GLY A 63 -3.16 -13.09 14.78
C GLY A 63 -4.23 -13.52 13.77
N LYS A 64 -5.36 -14.05 14.25
CA LYS A 64 -6.44 -14.57 13.38
C LYS A 64 -6.96 -13.51 12.39
N ASN A 65 -7.01 -12.25 12.81
CA ASN A 65 -7.52 -11.13 12.00
C ASN A 65 -6.53 -9.95 12.02
N GLU A 66 -5.25 -10.19 12.26
CA GLU A 66 -4.25 -9.14 12.43
C GLU A 66 -3.05 -9.39 11.52
N VAL A 67 -2.71 -8.40 10.70
CA VAL A 67 -1.57 -8.43 9.80
C VAL A 67 -0.58 -7.35 10.23
N ALA A 68 0.64 -7.77 10.57
CA ALA A 68 1.76 -6.90 10.86
C ALA A 68 2.55 -6.63 9.56
N VAL A 69 2.86 -5.36 9.32
CA VAL A 69 3.68 -4.86 8.22
C VAL A 69 4.93 -4.24 8.86
N GLU A 70 6.07 -4.88 8.62
CA GLU A 70 7.37 -4.45 9.15
C GLU A 70 8.12 -3.65 8.07
N PHE A 71 8.75 -2.55 8.46
CA PHE A 71 9.46 -1.66 7.55
C PHE A 71 10.96 -1.87 7.61
N SER A 72 11.64 -1.73 6.48
CA SER A 72 13.10 -1.75 6.48
C SER A 72 13.60 -0.41 7.00
N LEU A 73 14.58 -0.40 7.89
CA LEU A 73 15.27 0.81 8.31
C LEU A 73 16.67 0.82 7.67
N PRO A 74 17.18 1.99 7.25
CA PRO A 74 18.51 2.06 6.67
C PRO A 74 19.56 1.68 7.73
N ALA A 75 20.38 0.68 7.40
CA ALA A 75 21.51 0.29 8.25
C ALA A 75 22.63 1.33 8.11
N GLY A 76 22.64 2.29 9.04
CA GLY A 76 23.75 3.21 9.26
C GLY A 76 23.60 4.56 8.56
N GLY A 77 23.21 5.58 9.33
CA GLY A 77 23.56 6.99 9.17
C GLY A 77 23.23 7.73 7.86
N ASP A 78 22.81 7.04 6.80
CA ASP A 78 22.31 7.63 5.55
C ASP A 78 20.84 8.02 5.75
N GLU A 79 20.62 9.00 6.64
CA GLU A 79 19.34 9.47 7.17
C GLU A 79 18.57 10.36 6.18
N GLY A 80 18.67 10.10 4.87
CA GLY A 80 18.11 11.01 3.88
C GLY A 80 17.57 10.35 2.63
N ALA A 81 16.27 10.52 2.39
CA ALA A 81 15.70 10.41 1.04
C ALA A 81 16.32 11.43 0.05
N ASN A 82 17.00 12.46 0.57
CA ASN A 82 17.74 13.51 -0.15
C ASN A 82 19.28 13.32 -0.20
N GLY A 83 19.80 12.16 0.25
CA GLY A 83 21.23 11.87 0.26
C GLY A 83 21.86 11.76 -1.14
N SER A 84 23.05 12.34 -1.28
CA SER A 84 23.88 12.34 -2.49
C SER A 84 24.01 10.92 -3.10
N LEU A 85 23.59 10.77 -4.36
CA LEU A 85 23.88 9.64 -5.25
C LEU A 85 23.12 8.31 -5.04
N GLY A 86 21.86 8.33 -4.59
CA GLY A 86 21.03 7.10 -4.62
C GLY A 86 19.52 7.28 -4.74
N GLY A 87 18.98 8.45 -4.36
CA GLY A 87 17.53 8.71 -4.37
C GLY A 87 16.72 7.75 -3.48
N ALA A 88 15.40 7.93 -3.46
CA ALA A 88 14.42 7.10 -2.74
C ALA A 88 14.28 5.66 -3.30
N LYS A 89 15.34 5.10 -3.88
CA LYS A 89 15.37 3.77 -4.52
C LYS A 89 15.92 2.67 -3.62
N GLY A 90 16.47 3.01 -2.46
CA GLY A 90 16.90 2.02 -1.46
C GLY A 90 15.75 1.58 -0.57
N LYS A 91 15.63 0.27 -0.33
CA LYS A 91 14.64 -0.31 0.59
C LYS A 91 14.76 0.37 1.96
N GLY A 92 13.64 0.85 2.51
CA GLY A 92 13.60 1.44 3.85
C GLY A 92 14.02 2.90 3.98
N LYS A 93 14.38 3.57 2.86
CA LYS A 93 14.83 4.97 2.91
C LYS A 93 13.71 5.93 3.28
N LYS A 94 12.44 5.64 2.97
CA LYS A 94 11.33 6.53 3.36
C LYS A 94 10.93 6.30 4.81
N ALA A 95 10.85 5.04 5.25
CA ALA A 95 10.50 4.70 6.64
C ALA A 95 11.53 5.24 7.65
N GLY A 96 12.80 5.32 7.27
CA GLY A 96 13.90 5.85 8.10
C GLY A 96 14.29 7.31 7.87
N ALA A 97 13.65 8.03 6.93
CA ALA A 97 14.02 9.43 6.62
C ALA A 97 13.50 10.45 7.65
N GLY A 98 12.48 10.08 8.43
CA GLY A 98 11.98 10.91 9.51
C GLY A 98 12.89 10.85 10.75
N LYS A 99 12.84 11.91 11.58
CA LYS A 99 13.44 11.85 12.92
C LYS A 99 12.84 10.71 13.74
N ASP A 100 11.53 10.54 13.61
CA ASP A 100 10.80 9.38 14.12
C ASP A 100 10.69 8.35 12.99
N GLN A 101 11.18 7.15 13.24
CA GLN A 101 11.28 6.09 12.25
C GLN A 101 10.10 5.12 12.38
N LEU A 102 9.47 4.82 11.25
CA LEU A 102 8.35 3.87 11.20
C LEU A 102 8.91 2.44 11.17
N VAL A 103 8.61 1.64 12.20
CA VAL A 103 9.17 0.29 12.36
C VAL A 103 8.17 -0.80 12.01
N GLU A 104 6.95 -0.70 12.54
CA GLU A 104 5.89 -1.69 12.37
C GLU A 104 4.53 -0.99 12.32
N MET A 105 3.62 -1.50 11.49
CA MET A 105 2.21 -1.17 11.51
C MET A 105 1.37 -2.44 11.56
N ARG A 106 0.26 -2.42 12.28
CA ARG A 106 -0.65 -3.57 12.37
C ARG A 106 -2.05 -3.20 11.94
N PHE A 107 -2.62 -4.01 11.07
CA PHE A 107 -3.96 -3.87 10.54
C PHE A 107 -4.86 -4.95 11.09
N TYR A 108 -6.01 -4.54 11.62
CA TYR A 108 -7.09 -5.47 11.94
C TYR A 108 -7.98 -5.65 10.71
N ILE A 109 -8.01 -6.86 10.17
CA ILE A 109 -8.78 -7.24 8.98
C ILE A 109 -9.87 -8.24 9.41
N PRO A 110 -11.11 -7.78 9.68
CA PRO A 110 -12.19 -8.68 10.07
C PRO A 110 -12.80 -9.43 8.88
N GLY A 111 -13.32 -10.62 9.16
CA GLY A 111 -14.22 -11.36 8.26
C GLY A 111 -13.53 -12.38 7.37
N THR A 112 -14.33 -12.98 6.49
CA THR A 112 -13.91 -13.92 5.45
C THR A 112 -14.12 -13.29 4.07
N THR A 113 -13.40 -13.79 3.08
CA THR A 113 -13.46 -13.36 1.69
C THR A 113 -13.44 -14.59 0.79
N THR A 114 -14.24 -14.57 -0.28
CA THR A 114 -14.24 -15.60 -1.30
C THR A 114 -13.10 -15.30 -2.28
N LYS A 115 -12.17 -16.25 -2.47
CA LYS A 115 -11.07 -16.09 -3.43
C LYS A 115 -11.62 -16.21 -4.85
N LYS A 116 -12.10 -15.12 -5.43
CA LYS A 116 -12.42 -15.08 -6.86
C LYS A 116 -11.11 -14.91 -7.62
N GLU A 117 -10.57 -16.00 -8.14
CA GLU A 117 -9.47 -15.92 -9.09
C GLU A 117 -9.93 -15.03 -10.25
N THR A 118 -9.29 -13.87 -10.44
CA THR A 118 -9.35 -13.15 -11.70
C THR A 118 -8.59 -13.98 -12.73
N MET A 119 -9.27 -15.00 -13.27
CA MET A 119 -8.87 -15.59 -14.54
C MET A 119 -9.11 -14.54 -15.63
N GLU A 120 -8.01 -14.08 -16.21
CA GLU A 120 -8.01 -13.29 -17.42
C GLU A 120 -8.52 -14.19 -18.57
N ASP A 121 -9.58 -13.73 -19.22
CA ASP A 121 -10.09 -14.13 -20.55
C ASP A 121 -10.79 -15.52 -20.69
N GLY A 122 -12.13 -15.50 -20.68
CA GLY A 122 -12.86 -16.06 -21.83
C GLY A 122 -13.56 -17.43 -21.76
N GLU A 123 -13.63 -18.15 -20.64
CA GLU A 123 -14.39 -19.41 -20.58
C GLU A 123 -15.63 -19.36 -19.65
N ALA A 124 -16.75 -19.89 -20.16
CA ALA A 124 -18.06 -19.93 -19.52
C ALA A 124 -18.05 -20.77 -18.22
N PRO A 125 -18.96 -20.53 -17.26
CA PRO A 125 -18.80 -21.02 -15.89
C PRO A 125 -19.02 -22.54 -15.85
N SER A 126 -17.99 -23.29 -15.46
CA SER A 126 -18.21 -24.62 -14.92
C SER A 126 -18.60 -24.48 -13.46
N ASP A 127 -19.84 -24.86 -13.19
CA ASP A 127 -20.43 -25.09 -11.88
C ASP A 127 -19.53 -26.07 -11.09
N ALA A 128 -18.72 -25.53 -10.17
CA ALA A 128 -17.90 -26.30 -9.24
C ALA A 128 -18.02 -25.64 -7.87
N GLU A 129 -18.87 -26.26 -7.06
CA GLU A 129 -18.99 -26.11 -5.63
C GLU A 129 -17.61 -26.27 -4.97
N ASP A 130 -17.03 -25.16 -4.51
CA ASP A 130 -16.06 -25.03 -3.39
C ASP A 130 -15.36 -23.65 -3.51
N GLU A 131 -16.13 -22.55 -3.42
CA GLU A 131 -15.51 -21.26 -3.09
C GLU A 131 -15.06 -21.35 -1.62
N GLU A 132 -13.83 -21.80 -1.38
CA GLU A 132 -13.26 -21.85 -0.03
C GLU A 132 -13.28 -20.42 0.57
N GLU A 133 -14.23 -20.18 1.47
CA GLU A 133 -14.25 -18.96 2.29
C GLU A 133 -12.97 -18.93 3.13
N GLN A 134 -12.03 -18.09 2.71
CA GLN A 134 -10.79 -17.89 3.44
C GLN A 134 -10.85 -16.64 4.30
N ASN A 135 -10.03 -16.59 5.36
CA ASN A 135 -9.94 -15.42 6.21
C ASN A 135 -9.44 -14.20 5.38
N ALA A 136 -10.12 -13.06 5.51
CA ALA A 136 -9.75 -11.84 4.78
C ALA A 136 -8.34 -11.34 5.16
N ALA A 137 -7.89 -11.60 6.39
CA ALA A 137 -6.51 -11.32 6.82
C ALA A 137 -5.48 -12.14 6.06
N ASN A 138 -5.78 -13.41 5.71
CA ASN A 138 -4.88 -14.25 4.92
C ASN A 138 -4.74 -13.70 3.50
N LEU A 139 -5.86 -13.35 2.86
CA LEU A 139 -5.81 -12.72 1.53
C LEU A 139 -5.03 -11.40 1.57
N PHE A 140 -5.26 -10.58 2.59
CA PHE A 140 -4.55 -9.32 2.77
C PHE A 140 -3.03 -9.55 2.92
N TYR A 141 -2.64 -10.53 3.72
CA TYR A 141 -1.24 -10.94 3.89
C TYR A 141 -0.63 -11.43 2.56
N ASP A 142 -1.32 -12.32 1.85
CA ASP A 142 -0.86 -12.88 0.58
C ASP A 142 -0.69 -11.81 -0.50
N THR A 143 -1.53 -10.76 -0.48
CA THR A 143 -1.45 -9.66 -1.45
C THR A 143 -0.28 -8.71 -1.17
N LEU A 144 0.30 -8.74 0.03
CA LEU A 144 1.50 -7.96 0.40
C LEU A 144 2.82 -8.71 0.18
N MET A 145 2.77 -10.01 -0.13
CA MET A 145 3.93 -10.85 -0.38
C MET A 145 4.40 -10.77 -1.83
#